data_AF-A0A970ESV6-F1
#
_entry.id   AF-A0A970ESV6-F1
#
_cell.length_a   1.000
_cell.length_b   1.000
_cell.length_c   1.000
_cell.angle_alpha   90.00
_cell.angle_beta   90.00
_cell.angle_gamma   90.00
#
_symmetry.space_group_name_H-M   'P 1'
#
loop_
_entity.id
_entity.type
_entity.pdbx_description
1 polymer ?
#
loop_
_entity_poly.entity_id
_entity_poly.type
_entity_poly.pdbx_seq_one_letter_code
_entity_poly.pdbx_strand_id
1 'polypeptide(L)' 'MLAFIVDNIATIAVCLILAGIAGAIIARMVIDRKKGVSSCGCGCSSCPMSSACHQKK' A
#
# COMPACT_ATOMS: atom_id res chain seq x y z
N MET A 1 17.72 -19.26 -25.67
CA MET A 1 16.91 -18.07 -25.31
C MET A 1 15.63 -18.46 -24.56
N LEU A 2 14.72 -19.25 -25.15
CA LEU A 2 13.45 -19.64 -24.50
C LEU A 2 13.62 -20.58 -23.30
N ALA A 3 14.65 -21.42 -23.27
CA ALA A 3 14.91 -22.34 -22.15
C ALA A 3 15.16 -21.63 -20.81
N PHE A 4 15.79 -20.45 -20.82
CA PHE A 4 16.04 -19.66 -19.60
C PHE A 4 14.73 -19.16 -18.96
N ILE A 5 13.76 -18.80 -19.78
CA ILE A 5 12.43 -18.34 -19.34
C ILE A 5 11.64 -19.52 -18.77
N VAL A 6 11.74 -20.70 -19.38
CA VAL A 6 11.05 -21.91 -18.91
C VAL A 6 11.65 -22.41 -17.59
N ASP A 7 12.97 -22.40 -17.45
CA ASP A 7 13.67 -22.83 -16.22
C ASP A 7 13.38 -21.91 -15.03
N ASN A 8 13.24 -20.60 -15.29
CA ASN A 8 12.96 -19.58 -14.27
C ASN A 8 11.48 -19.18 -14.18
N ILE A 9 10.57 -19.93 -14.80
CA ILE A 9 9.16 -19.54 -14.88
C ILE A 9 8.50 -19.48 -13.50
N ALA A 10 8.91 -20.36 -12.58
CA ALA A 10 8.45 -20.37 -11.20
C ALA A 10 8.88 -19.08 -10.47
N THR A 11 10.15 -18.69 -10.62
CA THR A 11 10.68 -17.45 -10.02
C THR A 11 9.94 -16.22 -10.55
N ILE A 12 9.72 -16.14 -11.86
CA ILE A 12 8.97 -15.05 -12.49
C ILE A 12 7.54 -14.99 -11.95
N ALA A 13 6.87 -16.14 -11.82
CA ALA A 13 5.52 -16.21 -11.28
C ALA A 13 5.44 -15.71 -9.84
N VAL A 14 6.39 -16.13 -8.98
CA VAL A 14 6.47 -15.66 -7.58
C VAL A 14 6.69 -14.15 -7.51
N CYS A 15 7.61 -13.61 -8.33
CA CYS A 15 7.85 -12.17 -8.40
C CYS A 15 6.59 -11.39 -8.81
N LEU A 16 5.83 -11.89 -9.79
CA LEU A 16 4.58 -11.25 -10.20
C LEU A 16 3.52 -11.26 -9.09
N ILE A 17 3.39 -12.36 -8.34
CA ILE A 17 2.47 -12.44 -7.21
C ILE A 17 2.87 -11.43 -6.12
N LEU A 18 4.15 -11.38 -5.75
CA LEU A 18 4.65 -10.44 -4.75
C LEU A 18 4.45 -8.99 -5.19
N ALA A 19 4.77 -8.67 -6.45
CA ALA A 19 4.54 -7.35 -7.03
C ALA A 19 3.05 -7.00 -7.04
N GLY A 20 2.16 -7.96 -7.36
CA GLY A 20 0.72 -7.78 -7.32
C GLY A 20 0.20 -7.46 -5.91
N ILE A 21 0.66 -8.18 -4.89
CA ILE A 21 0.29 -7.94 -3.49
C ILE A 21 0.80 -6.57 -3.04
N ALA A 22 2.08 -6.26 -3.27
CA ALA A 22 2.67 -4.96 -2.92
C ALA A 22 1.94 -3.80 -3.63
N GLY A 23 1.66 -3.95 -4.92
CA GLY A 23 0.89 -2.99 -5.71
C GLY A 23 -0.53 -2.79 -5.18
N ALA A 24 -1.21 -3.87 -4.79
CA ALA A 24 -2.54 -3.80 -4.18
C ALA A 24 -2.53 -3.06 -2.84
N ILE A 25 -1.52 -3.29 -2.00
CA ILE A 25 -1.36 -2.57 -0.72
C ILE A 25 -1.15 -1.08 -0.99
N ILE A 26 -0.26 -0.71 -1.91
CA ILE A 26 0.00 0.69 -2.27
C ILE A 26 -1.26 1.34 -2.84
N ALA A 27 -1.97 0.66 -3.74
CA ALA A 27 -3.21 1.16 -4.33
C ALA A 27 -4.28 1.40 -3.26
N ARG A 28 -4.45 0.47 -2.30
CA ARG A 28 -5.34 0.67 -1.15
C ARG A 28 -4.93 1.88 -0.34
N MET A 29 -3.65 1.99 0.05
CA MET A 29 -3.15 3.16 0.79
C MET A 29 -3.44 4.50 0.06
N VAL A 30 -3.29 4.55 -1.26
CA VAL A 30 -3.60 5.76 -2.05
C VAL A 30 -5.09 6.06 -2.05
N ILE A 31 -5.94 5.04 -2.24
CA ILE A 31 -7.40 5.20 -2.23
C ILE A 31 -7.88 5.62 -0.83
N ASP A 32 -7.36 5.00 0.22
CA ASP A 32 -7.66 5.31 1.61
C ASP A 32 -7.24 6.76 1.95
N ARG A 33 -6.06 7.20 1.50
CA ARG A 33 -5.65 8.61 1.63
C ARG A 33 -6.59 9.56 0.88
N LYS A 34 -7.02 9.23 -0.33
CA LYS A 34 -7.98 10.05 -1.10
C LYS A 34 -9.35 10.13 -0.44
N LYS A 35 -9.77 9.05 0.23
CA LYS A 35 -11.01 8.99 1.02
C LYS A 35 -10.90 9.66 2.39
N GLY A 36 -9.73 10.23 2.74
CA GLY A 36 -9.49 10.86 4.03
C GLY A 36 -9.32 9.87 5.18
N VAL A 37 -9.13 8.58 4.87
CA VAL A 37 -8.87 7.53 5.87
C VAL A 37 -7.40 7.66 6.28
N SER A 38 -7.19 8.25 7.44
CA SER A 38 -5.86 8.43 8.03
C SER A 38 -5.42 7.17 8.79
N SER A 39 -4.11 6.98 8.92
CA SER A 39 -3.51 5.84 9.64
C SER A 39 -3.94 5.73 11.12
N CYS A 40 -4.61 6.73 11.68
CA CYS A 40 -5.08 6.73 13.06
C CYS A 40 -6.42 5.99 13.27
N GLY A 41 -7.02 5.40 12.22
CA GLY A 41 -8.10 4.41 12.32
C GLY A 41 -9.49 4.93 12.72
N CYS A 42 -9.57 6.01 13.52
CA CYS A 42 -10.83 6.60 14.00
C CYS A 42 -11.18 7.95 13.36
N GLY A 43 -10.47 8.36 12.30
CA GLY A 43 -10.59 9.70 11.74
C GLY A 43 -10.00 10.78 12.65
N CYS A 44 -9.62 11.94 12.10
CA CYS A 44 -8.96 13.00 12.87
C CYS A 44 -9.91 13.78 13.81
N SER A 45 -11.22 13.52 13.76
CA SER A 45 -12.22 14.28 14.50
C SER A 45 -12.26 13.99 16.01
N SER A 46 -11.80 12.82 16.46
CA SER A 46 -11.65 12.49 17.89
C SER A 46 -10.30 11.80 18.19
N CYS A 47 -9.31 12.03 17.33
CA CYS A 47 -7.97 11.51 17.56
C CYS A 47 -7.36 12.23 18.79
N PRO A 48 -6.91 11.52 19.85
CA PRO A 48 -6.28 12.15 21.01
C PRO A 48 -4.99 12.90 20.65
N MET A 49 -4.42 12.62 19.47
CA MET A 49 -3.27 13.33 18.91
C MET A 49 -3.66 14.44 17.91
N SER A 50 -4.95 14.79 17.79
CA SER A 50 -5.43 15.79 16.82
C SER A 50 -4.76 17.16 16.96
N SER A 51 -4.46 17.58 18.20
CA SER A 51 -3.72 18.83 18.49
C SER A 51 -2.30 18.88 17.93
N ALA A 52 -1.64 17.74 17.68
CA ALA A 52 -0.30 17.68 17.11
C ALA A 52 -0.33 17.43 15.58
N CYS A 53 -1.30 16.65 15.08
CA CYS A 53 -1.39 16.33 13.66
C CYS A 53 -1.91 17.48 12.77
N HIS A 54 -2.73 18.39 13.31
CA HIS A 54 -3.29 19.53 12.59
C HIS A 54 -2.93 20.86 13.27
N GLN A 55 -1.64 21.07 13.57
CA GLN A 55 -1.14 22.40 13.94
C GLN A 55 -1.44 23.39 12.80
N LYS A 56 -2.47 24.23 12.97
CA LYS A 56 -2.64 25.43 12.15
C LYS A 56 -1.49 26.37 12.51
N LYS A 57 -0.71 26.74 11.50
CA LYS A 57 0.17 27.90 11.59
C LYS A 57 -0.64 29.15 11.89
#